data_AF-A0A914RJM2-F1
#
_entry.id   AF-A0A914RJM2-F1
#
_cell.length_a   1.000
_cell.length_b   1.000
_cell.length_c   1.000
_cell.angle_alpha   90.00
_cell.angle_beta   90.00
_cell.angle_gamma   90.00
#
_symmetry.space_group_name_H-M   'P 1'
#
loop_
_entity.id
_entity.type
_entity.pdbx_description
1 polymer ?
#
loop_
_entity_poly.entity_id
_entity_poly.type
_entity_poly.pdbx_seq_one_letter_code
_entity_poly.pdbx_strand_id
1 'polypeptide(L)' 'MEIYCERVRDLLNPSSGGNLRVREHPLLGPYVDDLTKLAVCSYQDICDLMDEGNKASSLLAHCQ' A
#
# COMPACT_ATOMS: atom_id res chain seq x y z
N MET A 1 -1.85 0.02 1.14
CA MET A 1 -1.99 -0.55 -0.22
C MET A 1 -3.39 -0.21 -0.73
N GLU A 2 -3.53 0.05 -2.02
CA GLU A 2 -4.82 0.27 -2.68
C GLU A 2 -4.96 -0.68 -3.88
N ILE A 3 -6.19 -1.11 -4.18
CA ILE A 3 -6.52 -1.84 -5.40
C ILE A 3 -7.58 -1.04 -6.15
N TYR A 4 -7.26 -0.64 -7.38
CA TYR A 4 -8.17 0.11 -8.23
C TYR A 4 -8.00 -0.31 -9.69
N CYS A 5 -9.11 -0.63 -10.36
CA CYS A 5 -9.12 -1.16 -11.74
C CYS A 5 -8.11 -2.32 -11.94
N GLU A 6 -8.11 -3.30 -11.03
CA GLU A 6 -7.20 -4.46 -11.05
C GLU A 6 -5.70 -4.09 -10.96
N ARG A 7 -5.38 -2.89 -10.46
CA ARG A 7 -4.01 -2.44 -10.23
C ARG A 7 -3.75 -2.30 -8.74
N VAL A 8 -2.63 -2.85 -8.29
CA VAL A 8 -2.20 -2.80 -6.89
C VAL A 8 -1.19 -1.67 -6.72
N ARG A 9 -1.36 -0.81 -5.71
CA ARG A 9 -0.44 0.28 -5.43
C ARG A 9 0.01 0.29 -3.97
N ASP A 10 1.27 0.63 -3.75
CA ASP A 10 1.73 0.98 -2.41
C ASP A 10 1.32 2.42 -2.08
N LEU A 11 0.68 2.61 -0.92
CA LEU A 11 0.28 3.94 -0.44
C LEU A 11 1.36 4.58 0.45
N LEU A 12 2.31 3.78 0.95
CA LEU A 12 3.35 4.22 1.89
C LEU A 12 4.72 4.33 1.22
N ASN A 13 4.82 3.98 -0.06
CA ASN A 13 6.03 4.13 -0.85
C ASN A 13 5.74 4.83 -2.19
N PRO A 14 5.89 6.17 -2.25
CA PRO A 14 5.62 6.95 -3.45
C PRO A 14 6.64 6.69 -4.58
N SER A 15 7.76 6.04 -4.27
CA SER A 15 8.77 5.63 -5.27
C SER A 15 8.49 4.24 -5.85
N SER A 16 7.52 3.50 -5.30
CA SER A 16 7.07 2.26 -5.92
C SER A 16 6.51 2.59 -7.32
N GLY A 17 6.95 1.87 -8.35
CA GLY A 17 6.70 2.17 -9.77
C GLY A 17 5.24 2.02 -10.24
N GLY A 18 4.27 2.42 -9.41
CA GLY A 18 2.84 2.32 -9.66
C GLY A 18 2.31 0.92 -9.36
N ASN A 19 2.05 0.14 -10.41
CA ASN A 19 1.34 -1.14 -10.31
C ASN A 19 2.25 -2.27 -9.80
N LEU A 20 2.09 -2.64 -8.53
CA LEU A 20 2.72 -3.80 -7.94
C LEU A 20 2.16 -5.10 -8.53
N ARG A 21 2.99 -6.14 -8.58
CA ARG A 21 2.61 -7.44 -9.14
C ARG A 21 2.09 -8.35 -8.05
N VAL A 22 0.97 -9.01 -8.32
CA VAL A 22 0.52 -10.15 -7.51
C VAL A 22 1.23 -11.39 -8.00
N ARG A 23 1.81 -12.17 -7.09
CA ARG A 23 2.50 -13.43 -7.33
C ARG A 23 1.98 -14.50 -6.39
N GLU A 24 2.26 -15.77 -6.69
CA GLU A 24 1.89 -16.90 -5.82
C GLU A 24 3.14 -17.66 -5.40
N HIS A 25 3.23 -17.99 -4.12
CA HIS A 25 4.30 -18.84 -3.57
C HIS A 25 3.70 -20.13 -2.98
N PRO A 26 4.30 -21.32 -3.21
CA PRO A 26 3.71 -22.61 -2.86
C PRO A 26 3.24 -22.79 -1.41
N LEU A 27 3.86 -22.08 -0.46
CA LEU A 27 3.51 -22.14 0.97
C LEU A 27 2.78 -20.91 1.51
N LEU A 28 3.01 -19.73 0.91
CA LEU A 28 2.47 -18.46 1.42
C LEU A 28 1.12 -18.12 0.76
N GLY A 29 0.85 -18.71 -0.40
CA GLY A 29 -0.27 -18.34 -1.26
C GLY A 29 0.02 -17.03 -2.03
N PRO A 30 -1.04 -16.32 -2.48
CA PRO A 30 -0.90 -15.08 -3.21
C PRO A 30 -0.33 -13.96 -2.33
N TYR A 31 0.62 -13.22 -2.87
CA TYR A 31 1.23 -12.07 -2.22
C TYR A 31 1.53 -10.97 -3.23
N VAL A 32 1.73 -9.76 -2.72
CA VAL A 32 2.12 -8.60 -3.53
C VAL A 32 3.63 -8.45 -3.47
N ASP A 33 4.26 -8.54 -4.62
CA ASP A 33 5.69 -8.36 -4.81
C ASP A 33 6.08 -6.89 -4.53
N ASP A 34 7.20 -6.69 -3.85
CA ASP A 34 7.73 -5.37 -3.48
C ASP A 34 6.81 -4.45 -2.64
N LEU A 35 5.75 -5.00 -2.01
CA LEU A 35 4.92 -4.23 -1.07
C LEU A 35 5.71 -3.85 0.19
N THR A 36 5.73 -2.56 0.53
CA THR A 36 6.49 -2.05 1.67
C THR A 36 5.92 -2.58 2.99
N LYS A 37 6.82 -3.04 3.87
CA LYS A 37 6.51 -3.49 5.23
C LYS A 37 7.26 -2.59 6.20
N LEU A 38 6.53 -1.76 6.94
CA LEU A 38 7.11 -0.86 7.93
C LEU A 38 6.92 -1.44 9.32
N ALA A 39 8.00 -1.50 10.10
CA ALA A 39 7.93 -1.79 11.52
C ALA A 39 7.43 -0.55 12.26
N VAL A 40 6.57 -0.75 13.26
CA VAL A 40 6.02 0.30 14.11
C VAL A 40 6.32 -0.02 15.58
N CYS A 41 6.51 1.01 16.40
CA CYS A 41 6.86 0.86 17.82
C CYS A 41 5.83 1.50 18.75
N SER A 42 4.88 2.27 18.22
CA SER A 42 3.82 2.90 18.99
C SER A 42 2.49 2.92 18.24
N TYR A 43 1.39 3.16 18.97
CA TYR A 43 0.09 3.41 18.36
C TYR A 43 0.10 4.67 17.49
N GLN A 44 0.83 5.71 17.90
CA GLN A 44 0.93 6.95 17.14
C GLN A 44 1.56 6.70 15.76
N ASP A 45 2.59 5.85 15.68
CA ASP A 45 3.22 5.48 14.40
C ASP A 45 2.19 4.84 13.45
N ILE A 46 1.26 4.04 13.98
CA ILE A 46 0.19 3.41 13.19
C ILE A 46 -0.76 4.50 12.66
N CYS A 47 -1.19 5.43 13.51
CA CYS A 47 -2.04 6.55 13.12
C CYS A 47 -1.40 7.41 12.02
N ASP A 48 -0.13 7.78 12.20
CA ASP A 48 0.59 8.63 11.25
C ASP A 48 0.72 7.93 9.88
N LEU A 49 1.02 6.63 9.87
CA LEU A 49 1.08 5.84 8.62
C LEU A 49 -0.29 5.67 7.96
N MET A 50 -1.37 5.51 8.74
CA MET A 50 -2.73 5.46 8.20
C MET A 50 -3.11 6.78 7.53
N ASP A 51 -2.82 7.91 8.17
CA ASP A 51 -3.12 9.24 7.65
C ASP A 51 -2.30 9.53 6.38
N GLU A 52 -1.02 9.16 6.36
CA GLU A 52 -0.18 9.32 5.18
C GLU A 52 -0.69 8.48 3.99
N GLY A 53 -1.06 7.23 4.25
CA GLY A 53 -1.65 6.36 3.23
C GLY A 53 -2.97 6.92 2.68
N ASN A 54 -3.81 7.52 3.53
CA ASN A 54 -5.08 8.12 3.12
C ASN A 54 -4.87 9.34 2.20
N LYS A 55 -3.88 10.19 2.48
CA LYS A 55 -3.51 11.33 1.60
C LYS A 55 -3.07 10.86 0.22
N ALA A 56 -2.40 9.71 0.14
CA ALA A 56 -1.91 9.14 -1.12
C ALA A 56 -2.99 8.40 -1.94
N SER A 57 -4.17 8.12 -1.37
CA SER A 57 -5.26 7.44 -2.08
C SER A 57 -5.82 8.32 -3.19
N SER A 58 -5.81 7.81 -4.43
CA SER A 58 -6.35 8.58 -5.56
C SER A 58 -7.87 8.72 -5.51
N LEU A 59 -8.57 7.81 -4.81
CA LEU A 59 -10.00 7.93 -4.59
C LEU A 59 -10.33 9.15 -3.74
N LEU A 60 -9.57 9.38 -2.67
CA LEU A 60 -9.78 10.52 -1.78
C LEU A 60 -9.29 11.83 -2.40
N ALA A 61 -8.19 11.81 -3.16
CA ALA A 61 -7.71 12.99 -3.88
C ALA A 61 -8.69 13.48 -4.97
N HIS A 62 -9.51 12.60 -5.55
CA HIS A 62 -10.50 12.98 -6.57
C HIS A 62 -11.82 13.49 -5.99
N CYS A 63 -12.04 13.42 -4.69
CA CYS A 63 -13.25 13.92 -4.02
C CYS A 63 -13.08 15.31 -3.38
N GLN A 64 -12.02 16.04 -3.69
CA GLN A 64 -11.79 17.44 -3.27
C GLN A 64 -11.99 18.43 -4.42
#